data_AF-A0A1S0TGX5-F1
#
_entry.id   AF-A0A1S0TGX5-F1
#
_cell.length_a   1.000
_cell.length_b   1.000
_cell.length_c   1.000
_cell.angle_alpha   90.00
_cell.angle_beta   90.00
_cell.angle_gamma   90.00
#
_symmetry.space_group_name_H-M   'P 1'
#
loop_
_entity.id
_entity.type
_entity.pdbx_description
1 polymer ?
#
loop_
_entity_poly.entity_id
_entity_poly.type
_entity_poly.pdbx_seq_one_letter_code
_entity_poly.pdbx_strand_id
1 'polypeptide(L)' 'MQILKDVKPIIENEPSLLEVPLPCVIVGDIHGQYDDLQRIFMMTGDKGRSGITMRRYVFLGDYVDRGPNSLELFA' A
#
# COMPACT_ATOMS: atom_id res chain seq x y z
N MET A 1 8.83 10.77 10.31
CA MET A 1 9.64 9.92 11.22
C MET A 1 8.80 9.19 12.27
N GLN A 2 7.78 9.81 12.88
CA GLN A 2 6.92 9.11 13.85
C GLN A 2 6.21 7.90 13.22
N ILE A 3 5.63 8.07 12.03
CA ILE A 3 4.95 7.00 11.27
C ILE A 3 5.84 5.76 11.11
N LEU A 4 7.09 5.93 10.66
CA LEU A 4 8.04 4.82 10.51
C LEU A 4 8.35 4.10 11.84
N LYS A 5 8.42 4.85 12.96
CA LYS A 5 8.64 4.25 14.28
C LYS A 5 7.44 3.42 14.74
N ASP A 6 6.24 3.85 14.41
CA ASP A 6 5.00 3.18 14.81
C ASP A 6 4.73 1.94 13.95
N VAL A 7 5.04 2.00 12.65
CA VAL A 7 4.80 0.90 11.70
C VAL A 7 5.88 -0.19 11.78
N LYS A 8 7.14 0.16 12.03
CA LYS A 8 8.26 -0.79 12.11
C LYS A 8 7.97 -2.02 13.00
N PRO A 9 7.56 -1.87 14.27
CA PRO A 9 7.29 -3.04 15.12
C PRO A 9 6.09 -3.86 14.63
N ILE A 10 5.15 -3.29 13.88
CA ILE A 10 4.02 -4.04 13.32
C ILE A 10 4.55 -5.02 12.27
N ILE A 11 5.34 -4.52 11.32
CA ILE A 11 5.92 -5.34 10.24
C ILE A 11 6.94 -6.36 10.80
N GLU A 12 7.77 -5.97 11.78
CA GLU A 12 8.76 -6.87 12.38
C GLU A 12 8.14 -8.08 13.11
N ASN A 13 6.88 -7.97 13.56
CA ASN A 13 6.14 -9.04 14.22
C ASN A 13 5.33 -9.90 13.25
N GLU A 14 5.25 -9.55 11.96
CA GLU A 14 4.58 -10.36 10.95
C GLU A 14 5.44 -11.53 10.48
N PRO A 15 4.83 -12.70 10.16
CA PRO A 15 5.59 -13.82 9.61
C PRO A 15 6.07 -13.49 8.18
N SER A 16 7.19 -14.09 7.78
CA SER A 16 7.72 -13.94 6.42
C SER A 16 6.77 -14.43 5.31
N LEU A 17 5.84 -15.31 5.64
CA LEU A 17 4.78 -15.78 4.76
C LEU A 17 3.42 -15.40 5.37
N LEU A 18 2.75 -14.43 4.75
CA LEU A 18 1.42 -13.97 5.16
C LEU A 18 0.32 -14.78 4.49
N GLU A 19 -0.66 -15.22 5.29
CA GLU A 19 -1.93 -15.75 4.78
C GLU A 19 -2.99 -14.65 4.78
N VAL A 20 -3.57 -14.38 3.61
CA VAL A 20 -4.48 -13.24 3.42
C VAL A 20 -5.87 -13.73 2.98
N PRO A 21 -6.95 -13.42 3.72
CA PRO A 21 -8.30 -13.85 3.35
C PRO A 21 -8.84 -13.06 2.15
N LEU A 22 -9.58 -13.75 1.29
CA LEU A 22 -10.28 -13.16 0.15
C LEU A 22 -11.60 -12.49 0.59
N PRO A 23 -12.08 -11.47 -0.14
CA PRO A 23 -11.45 -10.84 -1.31
C PRO A 23 -10.36 -9.83 -0.94
N CYS A 24 -9.27 -9.81 -1.71
CA CYS A 24 -8.21 -8.81 -1.58
C CYS A 24 -7.82 -8.22 -2.95
N VAL A 25 -7.17 -7.07 -2.91
CA VAL A 25 -6.56 -6.41 -4.08
C VAL A 25 -5.06 -6.61 -4.00
N ILE A 26 -4.47 -7.18 -5.05
CA ILE A 26 -3.02 -7.36 -5.16
C ILE A 26 -2.47 -6.21 -6.01
N VAL A 27 -1.47 -5.51 -5.49
CA VAL A 27 -0.80 -4.38 -6.15
C VAL A 27 0.69 -4.73 -6.30
N GLY A 28 1.20 -4.63 -7.52
CA GLY A 28 2.61 -4.80 -7.84
C GLY A 28 3.41 -3.52 -7.58
N ASP A 29 4.47 -3.34 -8.36
CA ASP A 29 5.37 -2.20 -8.26
C ASP A 29 4.65 -0.84 -8.37
N ILE A 30 5.17 0.15 -7.64
CA ILE A 30 4.70 1.54 -7.73
C ILE A 30 5.83 2.50 -8.09
N HIS A 31 7.08 2.22 -7.71
CA HIS A 31 8.26 3.02 -8.09
C HIS A 31 8.05 4.54 -7.88
N GLY A 32 7.58 4.96 -6.70
CA GLY A 32 7.39 6.37 -6.37
C GLY A 32 6.31 7.10 -7.19
N GLN A 33 5.42 6.38 -7.88
CA GLN A 33 4.29 6.94 -8.64
C GLN A 33 3.06 7.13 -7.74
N TYR A 34 3.11 8.16 -6.89
CA TYR A 34 2.06 8.43 -5.89
C TYR A 34 0.66 8.64 -6.49
N ASP A 35 0.55 9.33 -7.63
CA ASP A 35 -0.74 9.56 -8.30
C ASP A 35 -1.41 8.25 -8.76
N ASP A 36 -0.60 7.27 -9.21
CA ASP A 36 -1.11 5.98 -9.64
C ASP A 36 -1.63 5.16 -8.45
N LEU A 37 -0.97 5.26 -7.29
CA LEU A 37 -1.46 4.68 -6.04
C LEU A 37 -2.83 5.26 -5.63
N GLN A 38 -3.01 6.59 -5.73
CA GLN A 38 -4.30 7.21 -5.48
C GLN A 38 -5.38 6.72 -6.45
N ARG A 39 -5.05 6.59 -7.74
CA ARG A 39 -5.98 6.04 -8.76
C ARG A 39 -6.37 4.62 -8.45
N ILE A 40 -5.43 3.76 -8.04
CA ILE A 40 -5.71 2.38 -7.63
C ILE A 40 -6.75 2.38 -6.52
N PHE A 41 -6.56 3.19 -5.47
CA PHE A 41 -7.53 3.27 -4.37
C PHE A 41 -8.90 3.80 -4.80
N MET A 42 -8.97 4.73 -5.76
CA MET A 42 -10.24 5.20 -6.30
C MET A 42 -10.96 4.12 -7.13
N MET A 43 -10.22 3.38 -7.97
CA MET A 43 -10.77 2.35 -8.86
C MET A 43 -11.34 1.14 -8.12
N THR A 44 -10.73 0.78 -6.99
CA THR A 44 -11.16 -0.36 -6.14
C THR A 44 -12.22 0.03 -5.11
N GLY A 45 -12.57 1.31 -5.07
CA GLY A 45 -13.64 1.89 -4.26
C GLY A 45 -15.04 1.56 -4.76
N ASP A 46 -16.05 1.93 -3.99
CA ASP A 46 -17.46 1.78 -4.36
C ASP A 46 -18.32 2.85 -3.68
N LYS A 47 -19.42 3.26 -4.33
CA LYS A 47 -20.41 4.23 -3.82
C LYS A 47 -19.77 5.53 -3.29
N GLY A 48 -18.77 6.05 -3.99
CA GLY A 48 -18.08 7.29 -3.62
C GLY A 48 -17.09 7.16 -2.45
N ARG A 49 -16.79 5.94 -2.00
CA ARG A 49 -15.75 5.68 -0.98
C ARG A 49 -14.49 5.09 -1.61
N SER A 50 -13.33 5.55 -1.15
CA SER A 50 -12.04 5.02 -1.57
C SER A 50 -11.87 3.56 -1.12
N GLY A 51 -11.37 2.72 -2.02
CA GLY A 51 -11.13 1.31 -1.79
C GLY A 51 -10.18 1.04 -0.63
N ILE A 52 -9.30 1.98 -0.26
CA ILE A 52 -8.41 1.87 0.91
C ILE A 52 -9.20 1.66 2.22
N THR A 53 -10.43 2.17 2.31
CA THR A 53 -11.28 2.03 3.50
C THR A 53 -12.18 0.80 3.50
N MET A 54 -12.22 0.06 2.39
CA MET A 54 -13.21 -1.00 2.16
C MET A 54 -12.62 -2.34 1.71
N ARG A 55 -11.39 -2.35 1.20
CA ARG A 55 -10.73 -3.52 0.64
C ARG A 55 -9.46 -3.83 1.42
N ARG A 56 -9.10 -5.11 1.47
CA ARG A 56 -7.79 -5.56 1.93
C ARG A 56 -6.80 -5.47 0.77
N TYR A 57 -5.62 -4.92 1.01
CA TYR A 57 -4.56 -4.81 0.02
C TYR A 57 -3.39 -5.72 0.37
N VAL A 58 -2.78 -6.28 -0.66
CA VAL A 58 -1.48 -6.95 -0.61
C VAL A 58 -0.58 -6.24 -1.60
N PHE A 59 0.47 -5.61 -1.11
CA PHE A 59 1.50 -4.99 -1.93
C PHE A 59 2.70 -5.92 -2.04
N LEU A 60 3.23 -6.07 -3.25
CA LEU A 60 4.28 -7.05 -3.53
C LEU A 60 5.71 -6.50 -3.40
N GLY A 61 5.87 -5.19 -3.17
CA GLY A 61 7.17 -4.53 -3.04
C GLY A 61 7.35 -3.38 -4.03
N ASP A 62 8.60 -2.97 -4.25
CA ASP A 62 9.00 -1.93 -5.20
C ASP A 62 8.17 -0.63 -5.10
N TYR A 63 8.09 -0.15 -3.86
CA TYR A 63 7.39 1.08 -3.46
C TYR A 63 8.09 2.35 -3.95
N VAL A 64 9.41 2.39 -3.79
CA VAL A 64 10.27 3.56 -3.97
C VAL A 64 11.20 3.37 -5.17
N ASP A 65 12.03 4.38 -5.44
CA ASP A 65 12.94 4.51 -6.59
C ASP A 65 12.22 4.85 -7.91
N ARG A 66 12.99 5.33 -8.88
CA ARG A 66 12.62 5.72 -10.26
C ARG A 66 11.60 6.87 -10.41
N GLY A 67 10.55 6.92 -9.59
CA GLY A 67 9.55 7.97 -9.61
C GLY A 67 9.85 9.14 -8.67
N PRO A 68 9.24 10.31 -8.94
CA PRO A 68 9.56 11.56 -8.25
C PRO A 68 9.03 11.62 -6.81
N ASN A 69 8.02 10.81 -6.44
CA ASN A 69 7.30 10.93 -5.18
C ASN A 69 7.54 9.73 -4.24
N SER A 70 8.78 9.23 -4.21
CA SER A 70 9.17 8.11 -3.34
C SER A 70 8.95 8.41 -1.85
N LEU A 71 9.14 9.67 -1.42
CA LEU A 71 8.95 10.05 -0.02
C LEU A 71 7.48 10.07 0.36
N GLU A 72 6.62 10.64 -0.47
CA GLU A 72 5.17 10.73 -0.26
C GLU A 72 4.48 9.37 -0.27
N LEU A 73 5.09 8.40 -0.96
CA LEU A 73 4.63 7.03 -0.98
C LEU A 73 5.07 6.24 0.26
N PHE A 74 6.30 6.45 0.74
CA PHE A 74 6.89 5.67 1.83
C PHE A 74 6.70 6.29 3.24
N ALA A 75 6.50 7.60 3.35
CA ALA A 75 6.46 8.33 4.62
C ALA A 75 5.04 8.52 5.19
#